data_AF-A0A1W6CNG8-F1
#
_entry.id   AF-A0A1W6CNG8-F1
#
_cell.length_a   1.000
_cell.length_b   1.000
_cell.length_c   1.000
_cell.angle_alpha   90.00
_cell.angle_beta   90.00
_cell.angle_gamma   90.00
#
_symmetry.space_group_name_H-M   'P 1'
#
loop_
_entity.id
_entity.type
_entity.pdbx_description
1 polymer ?
#
loop_
_entity_poly.entity_id
_entity_poly.type
_entity_poly.pdbx_seq_one_letter_code
_entity_poly.pdbx_strand_id
1 'polypeptide(L)'
;MASEQQNDSLDALLANLPDDVVESFTAEQRAALWNAAKPISWRKHPINIRITFPFFGGRHFVTIVGGYERRSIDRINRDRHMHPLRTAGNVLFMLGVGGAFYLAAVIGIFTFSNLIEF
;
A
#
# COMPACT_ATOMS: atom_id res chain seq x y z
N MET A 1 -5.86 0.23 -21.49
CA MET A 1 -5.88 -0.13 -20.05
C MET A 1 -5.36 0.99 -19.14
N ALA A 2 -4.06 1.33 -19.09
CA ALA A 2 -3.57 2.38 -18.17
C ALA A 2 -3.99 3.82 -18.54
N SER A 3 -4.28 4.08 -19.83
CA SER A 3 -4.78 5.36 -20.35
C SER A 3 -6.29 5.53 -20.14
N GLU A 4 -7.08 4.45 -20.25
CA GLU A 4 -8.54 4.46 -19.99
C GLU A 4 -8.84 4.77 -18.53
N GLN A 5 -8.16 4.10 -17.58
CA GLN A 5 -8.33 4.38 -16.16
C GLN A 5 -7.92 5.82 -15.75
N GLN A 6 -7.05 6.46 -16.53
CA GLN A 6 -6.66 7.85 -16.30
C GLN A 6 -7.73 8.84 -16.78
N ASN A 7 -8.33 8.60 -17.95
CA ASN A 7 -9.48 9.38 -18.43
C ASN A 7 -10.63 9.28 -17.42
N ASP A 8 -10.97 8.05 -16.99
CA ASP A 8 -12.06 7.81 -16.02
C ASP A 8 -11.84 8.57 -14.70
N SER A 9 -10.59 8.68 -14.25
CA SER A 9 -10.25 9.39 -13.00
C SER A 9 -10.36 10.91 -13.10
N LEU A 10 -10.04 11.49 -14.26
CA LEU A 10 -10.25 12.92 -14.48
C LEU A 10 -11.74 13.22 -14.66
N ASP A 11 -12.44 12.41 -15.44
CA ASP A 11 -13.87 12.60 -15.71
C ASP A 11 -14.68 12.51 -14.41
N ALA A 12 -14.33 11.58 -13.52
CA ALA A 12 -14.93 11.50 -12.18
C ALA A 12 -14.63 12.73 -11.31
N LEU A 13 -13.44 13.33 -11.41
CA LEU A 13 -13.10 14.55 -10.68
C LEU A 13 -13.85 15.77 -11.22
N LEU A 14 -13.97 15.89 -12.55
CA LEU A 14 -14.70 16.96 -13.20
C LEU A 14 -16.22 16.86 -12.97
N ALA A 15 -16.77 15.65 -12.90
CA ALA A 15 -18.19 15.41 -12.60
C ALA A 15 -18.61 15.81 -11.17
N ASN A 16 -17.66 16.01 -10.26
CA ASN A 16 -17.92 16.51 -8.91
C ASN A 16 -17.79 18.04 -8.79
N LEU A 17 -17.42 18.72 -9.87
CA LEU A 17 -17.35 20.18 -9.93
C LEU A 17 -18.64 20.73 -10.57
N PRO A 18 -19.11 21.92 -10.14
CA PRO A 18 -20.18 22.64 -10.82
C PRO A 18 -19.81 22.93 -12.29
N ASP A 19 -20.78 22.82 -13.19
CA ASP A 19 -20.57 22.96 -14.64
C ASP A 19 -19.94 24.32 -15.02
N ASP A 20 -20.36 25.40 -14.33
CA ASP A 20 -19.84 26.75 -14.50
C ASP A 20 -18.34 26.88 -14.15
N VAL A 21 -17.87 26.06 -13.21
CA VAL A 21 -16.46 26.01 -12.82
C VAL A 21 -15.64 25.22 -13.84
N VAL A 22 -16.17 24.13 -14.38
CA VAL A 22 -15.50 23.30 -15.41
C VAL A 22 -15.32 24.07 -16.72
N GLU A 23 -16.32 24.87 -17.10
CA GLU A 23 -16.27 25.74 -18.28
C GLU A 23 -15.28 26.90 -18.12
N SER A 24 -15.04 27.36 -16.88
CA SER A 24 -14.10 28.45 -16.60
C SER A 24 -12.62 28.08 -16.80
N PHE A 25 -12.29 26.79 -16.90
CA PHE A 25 -10.91 26.33 -17.02
C PHE A 25 -10.35 26.53 -18.42
N THR A 26 -9.17 27.16 -18.51
CA THR A 26 -8.39 27.22 -19.75
C THR A 26 -7.81 25.85 -20.11
N ALA A 27 -7.35 25.70 -21.36
CA ALA A 27 -6.72 24.46 -21.83
C ALA A 27 -5.48 24.09 -20.99
N GLU A 28 -4.69 25.07 -20.57
CA GLU A 28 -3.51 24.89 -19.72
C GLU A 28 -3.91 24.45 -18.31
N GLN A 29 -4.99 25.00 -17.76
CA GLN A 29 -5.51 24.62 -16.44
C GLN A 29 -6.08 23.19 -16.44
N ARG A 30 -6.77 22.79 -17.51
CA ARG A 30 -7.19 21.38 -17.69
C ARG A 30 -6.02 20.44 -17.81
N ALA A 31 -4.95 20.82 -18.53
CA ALA A 31 -3.74 20.02 -18.61
C ALA A 31 -3.00 19.90 -17.26
N ALA A 32 -3.02 20.95 -16.44
CA ALA A 32 -2.49 20.91 -15.09
C ALA A 32 -3.33 19.99 -14.18
N LEU A 33 -4.65 20.07 -14.27
CA LEU A 33 -5.58 19.17 -13.60
C LEU A 33 -5.40 17.72 -14.05
N TRP A 34 -5.21 17.46 -15.35
CA TRP A 34 -4.88 16.13 -15.89
C TRP A 34 -3.63 15.54 -15.23
N ASN A 35 -2.58 16.34 -15.04
CA ASN A 35 -1.37 15.89 -14.37
C ASN A 35 -1.54 15.68 -12.86
N ALA A 36 -2.42 16.44 -12.20
CA ALA A 36 -2.73 16.31 -10.78
C ALA A 36 -3.73 15.18 -10.48
N ALA A 37 -4.64 14.89 -11.41
CA ALA A 37 -5.64 13.83 -11.38
C ALA A 37 -5.02 12.44 -11.58
N LYS A 38 -3.80 12.38 -12.13
CA LYS A 38 -3.03 11.12 -12.15
C LYS A 38 -3.04 10.57 -10.73
N PRO A 39 -3.58 9.36 -10.51
CA PRO A 39 -3.56 8.75 -9.20
C PRO A 39 -2.11 8.82 -8.73
N ILE A 40 -1.88 9.38 -7.54
CA ILE A 40 -0.56 9.53 -6.94
C ILE A 40 -0.03 8.12 -6.74
N SER A 41 0.55 7.58 -7.80
CA SER A 41 0.99 6.20 -7.89
C SER A 41 2.21 6.14 -7.00
N TRP A 42 2.03 5.73 -5.74
CA TRP A 42 3.06 5.26 -4.81
C TRP A 42 4.44 5.78 -5.18
N ARG A 43 4.58 7.11 -5.07
CA ARG A 43 5.56 7.88 -5.83
C ARG A 43 6.96 7.44 -5.44
N LYS A 44 7.56 6.61 -6.30
CA LYS A 44 8.98 6.19 -6.28
C LYS A 44 9.51 6.01 -4.84
N HIS A 45 8.91 5.09 -4.09
CA HIS A 45 9.46 4.73 -2.78
C HIS A 45 10.79 3.97 -2.97
N PRO A 46 11.86 4.31 -2.23
CA PRO A 46 13.15 3.61 -2.31
C PRO A 46 13.01 2.10 -2.12
N ILE A 47 12.06 1.68 -1.27
CA ILE A 47 11.74 0.29 -1.03
C ILE A 47 10.28 0.07 -1.43
N ASN A 48 10.05 -0.80 -2.41
CA ASN A 48 8.72 -1.26 -2.80
C ASN A 48 8.78 -2.74 -3.17
N ILE A 49 8.45 -3.60 -2.21
CA ILE A 49 8.42 -5.06 -2.38
C ILE A 49 6.96 -5.48 -2.41
N ARG A 50 6.53 -6.14 -3.49
CA ARG A 50 5.19 -6.72 -3.60
C ARG A 50 5.30 -8.21 -3.84
N ILE A 51 4.82 -8.99 -2.88
CA ILE A 51 4.77 -10.45 -2.95
C ILE A 51 3.31 -10.83 -3.14
N THR A 52 3.02 -11.63 -4.16
CA THR A 52 1.67 -12.17 -4.41
C THR A 52 1.74 -13.67 -4.23
N PHE A 53 0.81 -14.25 -3.48
CA PHE A 53 0.74 -15.68 -3.23
C PHE A 53 -0.68 -16.20 -3.47
N PRO A 54 -0.81 -17.36 -4.14
CA PRO A 54 -2.09 -18.03 -4.28
C PRO A 54 -2.41 -18.76 -2.96
N PHE A 55 -3.49 -18.37 -2.28
CA PHE A 55 -3.95 -19.04 -1.05
C PHE A 55 -5.49 -19.12 -1.05
N PHE A 56 -6.05 -20.26 -0.64
CA PHE A 56 -7.49 -20.55 -0.54
C PHE A 56 -8.36 -19.99 -1.70
N GLY A 57 -8.07 -20.36 -2.95
CA GLY A 57 -8.93 -20.02 -4.10
C GLY A 57 -8.87 -18.57 -4.58
N GLY A 58 -8.00 -17.73 -4.00
CA GLY A 58 -7.82 -16.33 -4.38
C GLY A 58 -6.35 -15.91 -4.51
N ARG A 59 -6.13 -14.73 -5.12
CA ARG A 59 -4.80 -14.09 -5.21
C ARG A 59 -4.68 -13.06 -4.10
N HIS A 60 -3.83 -13.35 -3.12
CA HIS A 60 -3.56 -12.45 -2.00
C HIS A 60 -2.21 -11.79 -2.21
N PHE A 61 -2.05 -10.53 -1.80
CA PHE A 61 -0.78 -9.82 -1.92
C PHE A 61 -0.39 -9.13 -0.62
N VAL A 62 0.91 -9.08 -0.37
CA VAL A 62 1.53 -8.27 0.69
C VAL A 62 2.50 -7.31 0.03
N THR A 63 2.42 -6.04 0.42
CA THR A 63 3.29 -4.98 -0.08
C THR A 63 4.00 -4.32 1.10
N ILE A 64 5.33 -4.31 1.05
CA ILE A 64 6.21 -3.62 2.00
C ILE A 64 6.77 -2.40 1.29
N VAL A 65 6.50 -1.22 1.84
CA VAL A 65 6.96 0.05 1.28
C VAL A 65 7.68 0.86 2.34
N GLY A 66 8.84 1.36 1.95
CA GLY A 66 9.71 2.16 2.81
C GLY A 66 10.24 3.38 2.08
N GLY A 67 10.26 4.52 2.78
CA GLY A 67 10.78 5.78 2.26
C GLY A 67 10.70 6.89 3.30
N TYR A 68 11.21 8.06 2.95
CA TYR A 68 11.12 9.24 3.82
C TYR A 68 9.68 9.69 4.01
N GLU A 69 9.26 9.81 5.27
CA GLU A 69 7.97 10.37 5.63
C GLU A 69 7.98 11.88 5.37
N ARG A 70 7.11 12.35 4.48
CA ARG A 70 6.99 13.76 4.09
C ARG A 70 5.67 14.40 4.55
N ARG A 71 4.77 13.62 5.16
CA ARG A 71 3.50 14.13 5.68
C ARG A 71 3.73 15.00 6.93
N SER A 72 2.85 15.96 7.17
CA SER A 72 2.85 16.76 8.40
C SER A 72 2.53 15.91 9.63
N ILE A 73 3.02 16.33 10.79
CA ILE A 73 2.79 15.63 12.07
C ILE A 73 1.29 15.51 12.37
N ASP A 74 0.49 16.54 12.10
CA ASP A 74 -0.96 16.51 12.33
C ASP A 74 -1.65 15.41 11.51
N ARG A 75 -1.23 15.25 10.25
CA ARG A 75 -1.76 14.19 9.38
C ARG A 75 -1.32 12.81 9.85
N ILE A 76 -0.08 12.65 10.29
CA ILE A 76 0.44 11.37 10.83
C ILE A 76 -0.35 10.98 12.08
N ASN A 77 -0.61 11.93 12.98
CA ASN A 77 -1.38 11.69 14.18
C ASN A 77 -2.81 11.28 13.84
N ARG A 78 -3.48 12.00 12.93
CA ARG A 78 -4.83 11.63 12.47
C ARG A 78 -4.88 10.24 11.85
N ASP A 79 -3.93 9.90 10.97
CA ASP A 79 -3.85 8.58 10.33
C ASP A 79 -3.66 7.47 11.37
N ARG A 80 -2.85 7.69 12.43
CA ARG A 80 -2.68 6.72 13.54
C ARG A 80 -3.95 6.48 14.34
N HIS A 81 -4.81 7.50 14.50
CA HIS A 81 -6.09 7.34 15.18
C HIS A 81 -7.09 6.55 14.32
N MET A 82 -7.09 6.77 13.00
CA MET A 82 -7.99 6.08 12.07
C MET A 82 -7.55 4.63 11.79
N HIS A 83 -6.25 4.36 11.84
CA HIS A 83 -5.67 3.04 11.58
C HIS A 83 -4.77 2.58 12.73
N PRO A 84 -5.37 2.21 13.89
CA PRO A 84 -4.58 1.78 15.04
C PRO A 84 -3.87 0.45 14.74
N LEU A 85 -2.56 0.41 14.94
CA LEU A 85 -1.78 -0.82 14.76
C LEU A 85 -2.09 -1.86 15.86
N ARG A 86 -2.57 -1.41 17.02
CA ARG A 86 -2.84 -2.24 18.21
C ARG A 86 -4.27 -2.81 18.24
N THR A 87 -4.81 -3.21 17.09
CA THR A 87 -6.07 -3.99 17.08
C THR A 87 -5.77 -5.45 17.44
N ALA A 88 -6.75 -6.13 18.05
CA ALA A 88 -6.61 -7.55 18.40
C ALA A 88 -6.23 -8.42 17.18
N GLY A 89 -6.81 -8.13 16.01
CA GLY A 89 -6.48 -8.81 14.75
C GLY A 89 -5.04 -8.62 14.33
N ASN A 90 -4.51 -7.39 14.40
CA ASN A 90 -3.11 -7.11 14.05
C ASN A 90 -2.14 -7.77 15.04
N VAL A 91 -2.47 -7.77 16.34
CA VAL A 91 -1.67 -8.44 17.37
C VAL A 91 -1.62 -9.95 17.11
N LEU A 92 -2.77 -10.58 16.87
CA LEU A 92 -2.84 -12.01 16.57
C LEU A 92 -2.08 -12.35 15.29
N PHE A 93 -2.20 -11.52 14.25
CA PHE A 93 -1.43 -11.67 13.01
C PHE A 93 0.08 -11.60 13.26
N MET A 94 0.56 -10.60 14.02
CA MET A 94 1.99 -10.47 14.36
C MET A 94 2.49 -11.66 15.17
N LEU A 95 1.72 -12.13 16.15
CA LEU A 95 2.07 -13.32 16.93
C LEU A 95 2.12 -14.58 16.07
N GLY A 96 1.16 -14.74 15.14
CA GLY A 96 1.14 -15.87 14.21
C GLY A 96 2.37 -15.88 13.29
N VAL A 97 2.71 -14.73 12.69
CA VAL A 97 3.90 -14.60 11.83
C VAL A 97 5.17 -14.84 12.65
N GLY A 98 5.32 -14.20 13.81
CA GLY A 98 6.48 -14.37 14.68
C GLY A 98 6.64 -15.82 15.18
N GLY A 99 5.52 -16.46 15.57
CA GLY A 99 5.48 -17.86 15.96
C GLY A 99 5.89 -18.80 14.83
N ALA A 100 5.43 -18.55 13.60
CA ALA A 100 5.85 -19.32 12.43
C ALA A 100 7.36 -19.22 12.16
N PHE A 101 7.94 -18.02 12.24
CA PHE A 101 9.38 -17.82 12.12
C PHE A 101 10.16 -18.53 13.24
N TYR A 102 9.68 -18.44 14.48
CA TYR A 102 10.29 -19.13 15.61
C TYR A 102 10.27 -20.65 15.43
N LEU A 103 9.13 -21.22 15.04
CA LEU A 103 9.01 -22.65 14.75
C LEU A 103 9.95 -23.08 13.63
N ALA A 104 10.02 -22.31 12.53
CA ALA A 104 10.94 -22.59 11.43
C ALA A 104 12.41 -22.58 11.91
N ALA A 105 12.78 -21.64 12.78
CA ALA A 105 14.12 -21.58 13.36
C ALA A 105 14.42 -22.78 14.27
N VAL A 106 13.49 -23.18 15.13
CA VAL A 106 13.64 -24.35 16.01
C VAL A 106 13.77 -25.63 15.19
N ILE A 107 12.93 -25.82 14.17
CA ILE A 107 13.03 -26.97 13.25
C ILE A 107 14.39 -26.95 12.54
N GLY A 108 14.82 -25.79 12.04
CA GLY A 108 16.15 -25.61 11.44
C GLY A 108 17.26 -26.07 12.38
N ILE A 109 17.31 -25.53 13.60
CA ILE A 109 18.31 -25.90 14.61
C ILE A 109 18.28 -27.41 14.87
N PHE A 110 17.10 -27.99 15.10
CA PHE A 110 16.96 -29.43 15.36
C PHE A 110 17.50 -30.27 14.19
N THR A 111 17.18 -29.92 12.95
CA THR A 111 17.69 -30.64 11.77
C THR A 111 19.20 -30.51 11.60
N PHE A 112 19.79 -29.33 11.87
CA PHE A 112 21.24 -29.14 11.81
C PHE A 112 21.96 -29.87 12.95
N SER A 113 21.41 -29.87 14.16
CA SER A 113 21.99 -30.58 15.30
C SER A 113 22.06 -32.09 15.07
N ASN A 114 21.00 -32.70 14.51
CA ASN A 114 21.01 -34.12 14.15
C ASN A 114 22.03 -34.48 13.04
N LEU A 115 22.48 -33.49 12.25
CA LEU A 115 23.40 -33.71 11.13
C LEU A 115 24.88 -33.70 11.56
N ILE A 116 25.20 -33.11 12.71
CA ILE A 116 26.57 -32.99 13.24
C ILE A 116 26.93 -34.21 14.12
N GLU A 117 25.94 -35.02 14.51
CA GLU A 117 26.12 -36.19 15.39
C GLU A 117 26.46 -37.50 14.65
N PHE A 118 26.77 -37.44 13.35
CA PHE A 118 27.29 -38.53 12.52
C PHE A 118 28.72 -38.25 12.05
#